data_AF-A0A4R6LY08-F1
#
_entry.id   AF-A0A4R6LY08-F1
#
_cell.length_a   1.000
_cell.length_b   1.000
_cell.length_c   1.000
_cell.angle_alpha   90.00
_cell.angle_beta   90.00
_cell.angle_gamma   90.00
#
_symmetry.space_group_name_H-M   'P 1'
#
loop_
_entity.id
_entity.type
_entity.pdbx_description
1 polymer ?
#
loop_
_entity_poly.entity_id
_entity_poly.type
_entity_poly.pdbx_seq_one_letter_code
_entity_poly.pdbx_strand_id
1 'polypeptide(L)'
;MGMLEQIANDLETLKEKLESIPASGVGPSPEMESKFKDKEGLKDFEAAEYLGISKSSILRHKEQLPHAYLGRRLIFPKSALKEWLKEKSMENVEKDIIEKEDYILKKLS
;
A
#
# COMPACT_ATOMS: atom_id res chain seq x y z
N MET A 1 36.99 12.73 -6.50
CA MET A 1 35.87 11.80 -6.78
C MET A 1 34.78 12.60 -7.45
N GLY A 2 34.35 12.14 -8.62
CA GLY A 2 33.40 12.87 -9.46
C GLY A 2 31.99 12.76 -8.89
N MET A 3 31.13 13.76 -9.14
CA MET A 3 29.72 13.73 -8.70
C MET A 3 28.99 12.43 -9.09
N LEU A 4 29.39 11.80 -10.20
CA LEU A 4 28.83 10.52 -10.65
C LEU A 4 29.12 9.34 -9.71
N GLU A 5 30.28 9.33 -9.04
CA GLU A 5 30.63 8.30 -8.05
C GLU A 5 29.84 8.48 -6.75
N GLN A 6 29.57 9.74 -6.35
CA GLN A 6 28.70 10.03 -5.22
C GLN A 6 27.27 9.57 -5.49
N ILE A 7 26.72 9.85 -6.68
CA ILE A 7 25.38 9.40 -7.07
C ILE A 7 25.28 7.86 -7.06
N ALA A 8 26.33 7.17 -7.53
CA ALA A 8 26.36 5.70 -7.51
C ALA A 8 26.35 5.13 -6.08
N ASN A 9 27.16 5.69 -5.18
CA ASN A 9 27.18 5.28 -3.78
C ASN A 9 25.88 5.61 -3.04
N ASP A 10 25.26 6.76 -3.34
CA ASP A 10 23.98 7.15 -2.77
C ASP A 10 22.86 6.21 -3.25
N LEU A 11 22.90 5.77 -4.52
CA LEU A 11 21.97 4.77 -5.05
C LEU A 11 22.13 3.39 -4.39
N GLU A 12 23.36 2.94 -4.16
CA GLU A 12 23.63 1.67 -3.47
C GLU A 12 23.16 1.70 -2.01
N THR A 13 23.46 2.77 -1.28
CA THR A 13 23.01 2.93 0.12
C THR A 13 21.49 3.09 0.24
N LEU A 14 20.82 3.69 -0.74
CA LEU A 14 19.37 3.73 -0.80
C LEU A 14 18.77 2.34 -1.07
N LYS A 15 19.40 1.54 -1.93
CA LYS A 15 18.97 0.17 -2.22
C LYS A 15 19.05 -0.73 -1.00
N GLU A 16 20.17 -0.70 -0.27
CA GLU A 16 20.32 -1.46 0.99
C GLU A 16 19.29 -1.05 2.04
N LYS A 17 18.99 0.26 2.14
CA LYS A 17 17.95 0.74 3.06
C LYS A 17 16.56 0.25 2.66
N LEU A 18 16.26 0.19 1.35
CA LEU A 18 14.98 -0.32 0.86
C LEU A 18 14.79 -1.80 1.22
N GLU A 19 15.85 -2.61 1.14
CA GLU A 19 15.82 -4.03 1.51
C GLU A 19 15.71 -4.26 3.03
N SER A 20 16.21 -3.31 3.85
CA SER A 20 16.14 -3.37 5.32
C SER A 20 14.81 -2.89 5.91
N ILE A 21 14.01 -2.16 5.13
CA ILE A 21 12.69 -1.71 5.55
C ILE A 21 11.78 -2.95 5.47
N PRO A 22 11.23 -3.44 6.60
CA PRO A 22 10.17 -4.44 6.51
C PRO A 22 9.10 -3.85 5.62
N ALA A 23 8.47 -4.64 4.75
CA ALA A 23 7.34 -4.20 3.94
C ALA A 23 6.15 -3.84 4.87
N SER A 24 6.28 -2.79 5.68
CA SER A 24 5.25 -2.02 6.33
C SER A 24 4.63 -1.04 5.33
N GLY A 25 4.68 -1.39 4.04
CA GLY A 25 3.78 -0.85 3.04
C GLY A 25 2.41 -1.42 3.33
N VAL A 26 1.40 -0.54 3.39
CA VAL A 26 0.00 -0.91 3.54
C VAL A 26 -0.34 -1.93 2.45
N GLY A 27 -0.45 -3.20 2.80
CA GLY A 27 -0.62 -4.27 1.84
C GLY A 27 -0.36 -5.67 2.42
N PRO A 28 -0.88 -6.71 1.78
CA PRO A 28 -0.70 -8.09 2.22
C PRO A 28 0.77 -8.50 2.15
N SER A 29 1.28 -9.14 3.21
CA SER A 29 2.58 -9.79 3.13
C SER A 29 2.54 -10.97 2.14
N PRO A 30 3.68 -11.36 1.54
CA PRO A 30 3.75 -12.54 0.67
C PRO A 30 3.21 -13.82 1.34
N GLU A 31 3.37 -13.93 2.65
CA GLU A 31 2.88 -15.04 3.47
C GLU A 31 1.34 -15.04 3.56
N MET A 32 0.74 -13.85 3.69
CA MET A 32 -0.71 -13.68 3.74
C MET A 32 -1.37 -13.91 2.38
N GLU A 33 -0.73 -13.53 1.28
CA GLU A 33 -1.23 -13.85 -0.07
C GLU A 33 -1.38 -15.36 -0.29
N SER A 34 -0.45 -16.15 0.25
CA SER A 34 -0.45 -17.62 0.18
C SER A 34 -1.58 -18.25 1.01
N LYS A 35 -1.85 -17.73 2.22
CA LYS A 35 -2.91 -18.24 3.12
C LYS A 35 -4.33 -18.15 2.53
N PHE A 36 -4.57 -17.16 1.66
CA PHE A 36 -5.88 -16.90 1.06
C PHE A 36 -5.89 -17.13 -0.46
N LYS A 37 -5.07 -18.05 -0.98
CA LYS A 37 -4.96 -18.29 -2.43
C LYS A 37 -6.25 -18.81 -3.07
N ASP A 38 -7.00 -19.64 -2.34
CA ASP A 38 -8.22 -20.30 -2.85
C ASP A 38 -9.52 -19.55 -2.51
N LYS A 39 -9.44 -18.37 -1.86
CA LYS A 39 -10.59 -17.58 -1.42
C LYS A 39 -10.61 -16.22 -2.11
N GLU A 40 -11.60 -16.03 -2.97
CA GLU A 40 -11.84 -14.74 -3.63
C GLU A 40 -12.61 -13.76 -2.73
N GLY A 41 -13.53 -14.26 -1.91
CA GLY A 41 -14.31 -13.46 -0.97
C GLY A 41 -13.80 -13.60 0.46
N LEU A 42 -13.26 -12.51 1.02
CA LEU A 42 -12.78 -12.44 2.40
C LEU A 42 -13.87 -11.91 3.33
N LYS A 43 -14.01 -12.50 4.52
CA LYS A 43 -14.83 -11.90 5.59
C LYS A 43 -14.11 -10.73 6.24
N ASP A 44 -14.84 -9.95 7.03
CA ASP A 44 -14.32 -8.80 7.80
C ASP A 44 -12.98 -9.06 8.52
N PHE A 45 -12.84 -10.21 9.20
CA PHE A 45 -11.61 -10.60 9.89
C PHE A 45 -10.49 -11.01 8.92
N GLU A 46 -10.82 -11.76 7.86
CA GLU A 46 -9.83 -12.20 6.87
C GLU A 46 -9.32 -11.04 6.03
N ALA A 47 -10.17 -10.05 5.73
CA ALA A 47 -9.80 -8.81 5.05
C ALA A 47 -8.90 -7.93 5.92
N ALA A 48 -9.18 -7.86 7.23
CA ALA A 48 -8.31 -7.21 8.21
C ALA A 48 -6.92 -7.84 8.25
N GLU A 49 -6.85 -9.18 8.35
CA GLU A 49 -5.57 -9.90 8.26
C GLU A 49 -4.88 -9.61 6.94
N TYR A 50 -5.58 -9.73 5.82
CA TYR A 50 -5.00 -9.51 4.48
C TYR A 50 -4.44 -8.10 4.30
N LEU A 51 -5.09 -7.07 4.85
CA LEU A 51 -4.63 -5.69 4.77
C LEU A 51 -3.65 -5.31 5.88
N GLY A 52 -3.38 -6.19 6.86
CA GLY A 52 -2.53 -5.90 8.00
C GLY A 52 -3.12 -4.85 8.97
N ILE A 53 -4.45 -4.71 9.01
CA ILE A 53 -5.15 -3.71 9.84
C ILE A 53 -6.10 -4.35 10.84
N SER A 54 -6.57 -3.58 11.83
CA SER A 54 -7.54 -4.07 12.80
C SER A 54 -8.93 -4.26 12.19
N LYS A 55 -9.65 -5.27 12.67
CA LYS A 55 -11.05 -5.54 12.30
C LYS A 55 -11.96 -4.32 12.49
N SER A 56 -11.76 -3.59 13.58
CA SER A 56 -12.51 -2.37 13.88
C SER A 56 -12.31 -1.31 12.80
N SER A 57 -11.09 -1.22 12.26
CA SER A 57 -10.75 -0.28 11.19
C SER A 57 -11.47 -0.64 9.88
N ILE A 58 -11.50 -1.93 9.50
CA ILE A 58 -12.27 -2.40 8.33
C ILE A 58 -13.74 -1.98 8.42
N LEU A 59 -14.38 -2.19 9.58
CA LEU A 59 -15.81 -1.88 9.75
C LEU A 59 -16.08 -0.38 9.76
N ARG A 60 -15.17 0.41 10.34
CA ARG A 60 -15.28 1.88 10.38
C ARG A 60 -15.09 2.50 9.00
N HIS A 61 -14.18 1.95 8.20
CA HIS A 61 -13.82 2.45 6.88
C HIS A 61 -14.42 1.61 5.74
N LYS A 62 -15.44 0.80 6.02
CA LYS A 62 -16.04 -0.13 5.04
C LYS A 62 -16.50 0.56 3.76
N GLU A 63 -16.96 1.82 3.85
CA GLU A 63 -17.46 2.59 2.71
C GLU A 63 -16.34 3.03 1.76
N GLN A 64 -15.11 3.09 2.26
CA GLN A 64 -13.92 3.44 1.49
C GLN A 64 -13.25 2.20 0.90
N LEU A 65 -13.64 1.01 1.35
CA LEU A 65 -13.09 -0.27 0.92
C LEU A 65 -14.03 -0.94 -0.08
N PRO A 66 -13.49 -1.59 -1.13
CA PRO A 66 -14.29 -2.38 -2.04
C PRO A 66 -14.92 -3.57 -1.31
N HIS A 67 -16.24 -3.58 -1.25
CA HIS A 67 -17.03 -4.60 -0.58
C HIS A 67 -18.27 -4.96 -1.38
N ALA A 68 -18.80 -6.15 -1.13
CA ALA A 68 -20.03 -6.65 -1.72
C ALA A 68 -20.89 -7.32 -0.65
N TYR A 69 -22.20 -7.29 -0.85
CA TYR A 69 -23.16 -7.99 0.00
C TYR A 69 -23.58 -9.30 -0.67
N LEU A 70 -23.29 -10.42 -0.01
CA LEU A 70 -23.84 -11.72 -0.37
C LEU A 70 -25.01 -12.02 0.56
N GLY A 71 -26.20 -11.56 0.16
CA GLY A 71 -27.38 -11.54 1.02
C GLY A 71 -27.19 -10.61 2.21
N ARG A 72 -27.15 -11.16 3.43
CA ARG A 72 -26.89 -10.39 4.66
C ARG A 72 -25.42 -10.32 5.06
N ARG A 73 -24.53 -10.97 4.33
CA ARG A 73 -23.10 -11.07 4.68
C ARG A 73 -22.29 -10.06 3.90
N LEU A 74 -21.45 -9.31 4.60
CA LEU A 74 -20.45 -8.42 4.01
C LEU A 74 -19.22 -9.25 3.60
N ILE A 75 -18.82 -9.13 2.34
CA ILE A 75 -17.66 -9.81 1.77
C ILE A 75 -16.76 -8.78 1.11
N PHE A 76 -15.46 -8.95 1.25
CA PHE A 76 -14.43 -8.13 0.63
C PHE A 76 -13.73 -8.94 -0.47
N PRO A 77 -13.94 -8.63 -1.75
CA PRO A 77 -13.27 -9.32 -2.84
C PRO A 77 -11.76 -9.04 -2.81
N LYS A 78 -10.94 -10.09 -2.77
CA LYS A 78 -9.48 -9.98 -2.69
C LYS A 78 -8.88 -9.24 -3.89
N SER A 79 -9.37 -9.54 -5.09
CA SER A 79 -8.98 -8.88 -6.34
C SER A 79 -9.25 -7.37 -6.28
N ALA A 80 -10.46 -6.97 -5.88
CA ALA A 80 -10.82 -5.57 -5.74
C ALA A 80 -10.01 -4.85 -4.66
N LEU A 81 -9.76 -5.50 -3.50
CA LEU A 81 -8.89 -4.94 -2.46
C LEU A 81 -7.46 -4.69 -2.96
N LYS A 82 -6.92 -5.60 -3.77
CA LYS A 82 -5.58 -5.47 -4.36
C LYS A 82 -5.51 -4.32 -5.37
N GLU A 83 -6.53 -4.18 -6.21
CA GLU A 83 -6.63 -3.06 -7.16
C GLU A 83 -6.77 -1.73 -6.43
N TRP A 84 -7.63 -1.66 -5.42
CA TRP A 84 -7.81 -0.47 -4.58
C TRP A 84 -6.52 -0.06 -3.87
N LEU A 85 -5.75 -1.02 -3.34
CA LEU A 85 -4.44 -0.73 -2.76
C LEU A 85 -3.47 -0.14 -3.78
N LYS A 86 -3.44 -0.68 -4.99
CA LYS A 86 -2.61 -0.13 -6.08
C LYS A 86 -3.04 1.28 -6.42
N GLU A 87 -4.34 1.52 -6.60
CA GLU A 87 -4.88 2.85 -6.91
C GLU A 87 -4.55 3.87 -5.82
N LYS A 88 -4.78 3.52 -4.55
CA LYS A 88 -4.44 4.40 -3.41
C LYS A 88 -2.94 4.62 -3.25
N SER A 89 -2.11 3.62 -3.53
CA SER A 89 -0.66 3.78 -3.50
C SER A 89 -0.18 4.76 -4.58
N MET A 90 -0.76 4.68 -5.79
CA MET A 90 -0.47 5.62 -6.88
C MET A 90 -0.96 7.03 -6.56
N GLU A 91 -2.19 7.17 -6.03
CA GLU A 91 -2.74 8.48 -5.64
C GLU A 91 -1.89 9.18 -4.56
N ASN A 92 -1.34 8.41 -3.61
CA ASN A 92 -0.45 8.96 -2.59
C ASN A 92 0.92 9.36 -3.17
N VAL A 93 1.48 8.55 -4.08
CA VAL A 93 2.74 8.88 -4.76
C VAL A 93 2.59 10.13 -5.63
N GLU A 94 1.48 10.28 -6.35
CA GLU A 94 1.19 11.47 -7.15
C GLU A 94 1.07 12.73 -6.28
N LYS A 95 0.39 12.65 -5.13
CA LYS A 95 0.31 13.76 -4.17
C LYS A 95 1.67 14.15 -3.61
N ASP A 96 2.49 13.16 -3.22
CA ASP A 96 3.83 13.40 -2.70
C ASP A 96 4.77 14.05 -3.74
N ILE A 97 4.59 13.75 -5.03
CA ILE A 97 5.36 14.38 -6.12
C ILE A 97 4.95 15.85 -6.27
N ILE A 98 3.64 16.12 -6.32
CA ILE A 98 3.11 17.48 -6.46
C ILE A 98 3.55 18.38 -5.29
N GLU A 99 3.49 17.88 -4.05
CA GLU A 99 3.93 18.66 -2.88
C GLU A 99 5.44 18.96 -2.89
N LYS A 100 6.27 18.04 -3.41
CA LYS A 100 7.71 18.27 -3.56
C LYS A 100 8.01 19.28 -4.66
N GLU A 101 7.29 19.25 -5.77
CA GLU A 101 7.44 20.21 -6.86
C GLU A 101 7.06 21.62 -6.40
N ASP A 102 5.95 21.77 -5.66
CA ASP A 102 5.54 23.05 -5.07
C ASP A 102 6.58 23.57 -4.05
N TYR A 103 7.17 22.68 -3.26
CA TYR A 103 8.24 23.06 -2.32
C TYR A 103 9.51 23.53 -3.04
N ILE A 104 9.90 22.88 -4.14
CA ILE A 104 11.07 23.26 -4.94
C ILE A 104 10.83 24.62 -5.62
N LEU A 105 9.66 24.83 -6.20
CA LEU A 105 9.29 26.10 -6.85
C LEU A 105 9.28 27.27 -5.87
N LYS A 106 8.77 27.07 -4.65
CA LYS A 106 8.75 28.10 -3.60
C LYS A 106 10.14 28.46 -3.07
N LYS A 107 11.11 27.55 -3.17
CA LYS A 107 12.49 27.79 -2.71
C LYS A 107 13.38 28.46 -3.76
N LEU A 108 12.93 28.49 -5.01
CA LEU A 108 13.61 29.11 -6.15
C LEU A 108 13.12 30.53 -6.48
N SER A 109 12.00 30.99 -5.88
CA SER A 109 11.53 32.39 -5.94
C SER A 109 12.05 33.21 -4.77
#